data_AF-A0A135WHM5-F1
#
_entry.id   AF-A0A135WHM5-F1
#
_cell.length_a   1.000
_cell.length_b   1.000
_cell.length_c   1.000
_cell.angle_alpha   90.00
_cell.angle_beta   90.00
_cell.angle_gamma   90.00
#
_symmetry.space_group_name_H-M   'P 1'
#
loop_
_entity.id
_entity.type
_entity.pdbx_description
1 polymer ?
#
loop_
_entity_poly.entity_id
_entity_poly.type
_entity_poly.pdbx_seq_one_letter_code
_entity_poly.pdbx_strand_id
1 'polypeptide(L)'
;MKNIGYKMVSCLSILLALILMYDLVKELRDGMSFFDIYFLPFLTALIIIGNGVLAFLLVAGIIKPQKPLLILQIFIIIPTCILLCQILFNSTISCS
;
A
#
# COMPACT_ATOMS: atom_id res chain seq x y z
N MET A 1 16.49 -6.57 21.25
CA MET A 1 16.81 -5.59 20.18
C MET A 1 15.53 -4.85 19.83
N LYS A 2 15.52 -3.52 20.01
CA LYS A 2 14.35 -2.66 19.80
C LYS A 2 13.76 -2.91 18.40
N ASN A 3 12.47 -3.29 18.33
CA ASN A 3 11.66 -3.57 17.14
C ASN A 3 11.46 -2.34 16.22
N ILE A 4 12.45 -1.45 16.09
CA ILE A 4 12.39 -0.22 15.29
C ILE A 4 12.16 -0.55 13.82
N GLY A 5 12.82 -1.60 13.29
CA GLY A 5 12.63 -2.04 11.90
C GLY A 5 11.19 -2.48 11.61
N TYR A 6 10.58 -3.26 12.51
CA TYR A 6 9.17 -3.63 12.40
C TYR A 6 8.26 -2.39 12.40
N LYS A 7 8.49 -1.46 13.33
CA LYS A 7 7.70 -0.23 13.41
C LYS A 7 7.85 0.65 12.17
N MET A 8 9.06 0.78 11.62
CA MET A 8 9.31 1.56 10.41
C MET A 8 8.61 0.94 9.19
N VAL A 9 8.78 -0.37 8.96
CA VAL A 9 8.18 -1.07 7.81
C VAL A 9 6.65 -1.06 7.90
N SER A 10 6.11 -1.29 9.10
CA SER A 10 4.66 -1.20 9.31
C SER A 10 4.14 0.23 9.13
N CYS A 11 4.87 1.26 9.59
CA CYS A 11 4.49 2.66 9.39
C CYS A 11 4.49 3.04 7.90
N LEU A 12 5.53 2.62 7.14
CA LEU A 12 5.59 2.78 5.69
C LEU A 12 4.43 2.08 4.99
N SER A 13 4.07 0.86 5.40
CA SER A 13 2.92 0.14 4.84
C SER A 13 1.60 0.88 5.07
N ILE A 14 1.40 1.45 6.26
CA ILE A 14 0.21 2.23 6.59
C ILE A 14 0.15 3.50 5.73
N LEU A 15 1.27 4.22 5.61
CA LEU A 15 1.36 5.42 4.78
C LEU A 15 1.02 5.11 3.32
N LEU A 16 1.56 4.00 2.78
CA LEU A 16 1.31 3.56 1.42
C LEU A 16 -0.17 3.24 1.18
N ALA A 17 -0.80 2.53 2.12
CA ALA A 17 -2.22 2.22 2.06
C ALA A 17 -3.09 3.49 2.12
N LEU A 18 -2.71 4.49 2.90
CA LEU A 18 -3.41 5.77 2.97
C LEU A 18 -3.32 6.55 1.65
N ILE A 19 -2.14 6.60 1.03
CA ILE A 19 -1.94 7.26 -0.27
C ILE A 19 -2.82 6.60 -1.34
N LEU A 20 -2.80 5.26 -1.41
CA LEU A 20 -3.62 4.52 -2.37
C LEU A 20 -5.13 4.69 -2.13
N MET A 21 -5.56 4.70 -0.88
CA MET A 21 -6.95 4.98 -0.54
C MET A 21 -7.36 6.40 -0.96
N TYR A 22 -6.47 7.37 -0.77
CA TYR A 22 -6.72 8.74 -1.20
C TYR A 22 -6.86 8.85 -2.73
N ASP A 23 -5.94 8.24 -3.49
CA ASP A 23 -6.02 8.23 -4.95
C ASP A 23 -7.27 7.51 -5.45
N LEU A 24 -7.63 6.38 -4.84
CA LEU A 24 -8.86 5.66 -5.18
C LEU A 24 -10.10 6.54 -4.93
N VAL A 25 -10.18 7.21 -3.77
CA VAL A 25 -11.30 8.12 -3.45
C VAL A 25 -11.34 9.30 -4.43
N LYS A 26 -10.19 9.81 -4.85
CA LYS A 26 -10.11 10.90 -5.83
C LYS A 26 -10.63 10.45 -7.20
N GLU A 27 -10.18 9.30 -7.72
CA GLU A 27 -10.64 8.77 -9.01
C GLU A 27 -12.15 8.48 -9.00
N LEU A 28 -12.67 7.94 -7.90
CA LEU A 28 -14.10 7.71 -7.71
C LEU A 28 -14.90 9.03 -7.70
N ARG A 29 -14.34 10.08 -7.11
CA ARG A 29 -14.95 11.41 -7.10
C ARG A 29 -14.94 12.06 -8.49
N ASP A 30 -13.89 11.84 -9.26
CA ASP A 30 -13.74 12.35 -10.64
C ASP A 30 -14.60 11.57 -11.66
N GLY A 31 -15.42 10.62 -11.20
CA GLY A 31 -16.48 9.99 -11.99
C GLY A 31 -16.18 8.57 -12.45
N MET A 32 -15.08 7.95 -11.99
CA MET A 32 -14.80 6.55 -12.27
C MET A 32 -15.76 5.64 -11.47
N SER A 33 -16.42 4.69 -12.13
CA SER A 33 -17.23 3.69 -11.43
C SER A 33 -16.33 2.63 -10.80
N PHE A 34 -16.68 2.15 -9.60
CA PHE A 34 -16.02 0.99 -8.98
C PHE A 34 -15.98 -0.24 -9.90
N PHE A 35 -16.95 -0.37 -10.80
CA PHE A 35 -17.06 -1.49 -11.73
C PHE A 35 -16.15 -1.35 -12.97
N ASP A 36 -15.60 -0.15 -13.21
CA ASP A 36 -14.66 0.10 -14.32
C ASP A 36 -13.22 -0.27 -13.92
N ILE A 37 -12.98 -0.56 -12.64
CA ILE A 37 -11.67 -0.98 -12.15
C ILE A 37 -11.43 -2.41 -12.61
N TYR A 38 -10.39 -2.61 -13.43
CA TYR A 38 -9.97 -3.93 -13.85
C TYR A 38 -9.67 -4.83 -12.64
N PHE A 39 -9.93 -6.13 -12.79
CA PHE A 39 -9.76 -7.11 -11.72
C PHE A 39 -8.36 -7.10 -11.08
N LEU A 40 -7.32 -6.93 -11.91
CA LEU A 40 -5.92 -6.95 -11.45
C LEU A 40 -5.55 -5.73 -10.56
N PRO A 41 -5.81 -4.47 -10.95
CA PRO A 41 -5.59 -3.31 -10.07
C PRO A 41 -6.50 -3.35 -8.84
N PHE A 42 -7.73 -3.84 -8.96
CA PHE A 42 -8.61 -4.02 -7.80
C PHE A 42 -8.03 -5.00 -6.77
N LEU A 43 -7.58 -6.18 -7.23
CA LEU A 43 -6.94 -7.19 -6.37
C LEU A 43 -5.66 -6.63 -5.71
N THR A 44 -4.88 -5.87 -6.46
CA THR A 44 -3.64 -5.24 -5.98
C THR A 44 -3.94 -4.22 -4.88
N ALA A 45 -4.94 -3.35 -5.08
CA ALA A 45 -5.39 -2.38 -4.08
C ALA A 45 -5.86 -3.09 -2.79
N LEU A 46 -6.61 -4.18 -2.92
CA LEU A 46 -7.12 -4.95 -1.78
C LEU A 46 -5.98 -5.60 -0.96
N ILE A 47 -4.95 -6.13 -1.64
CA ILE A 47 -3.75 -6.67 -0.98
C ILE A 47 -3.00 -5.57 -0.20
N ILE A 48 -2.86 -4.37 -0.79
CA ILE A 48 -2.12 -3.27 -0.16
C ILE A 48 -2.88 -2.71 1.05
N ILE A 49 -4.20 -2.54 0.94
CA ILE A 49 -5.06 -2.12 2.06
C ILE A 49 -5.02 -3.18 3.17
N GLY A 50 -5.14 -4.46 2.82
CA GLY A 50 -5.02 -5.56 3.77
C GLY A 50 -3.67 -5.56 4.50
N ASN A 51 -2.59 -5.29 3.79
CA ASN A 51 -1.26 -5.15 4.37
C ASN A 51 -1.15 -3.93 5.31
N GLY A 52 -1.77 -2.81 4.95
CA GLY A 52 -1.86 -1.62 5.81
C GLY A 52 -2.61 -1.89 7.12
N VAL A 53 -3.74 -2.61 7.06
CA VAL A 53 -4.50 -3.03 8.25
C VAL A 53 -3.69 -3.98 9.13
N LEU A 54 -3.02 -4.96 8.51
CA LEU A 54 -2.15 -5.91 9.23
C LEU A 54 -0.98 -5.19 9.93
N ALA A 55 -0.37 -4.21 9.24
CA ALA A 55 0.66 -3.35 9.79
C ALA A 55 0.15 -2.48 10.95
N PHE A 56 -1.06 -1.93 10.84
CA PHE A 56 -1.71 -1.19 11.92
C PHE A 56 -1.94 -2.05 13.16
N LEU A 57 -2.47 -3.27 12.97
CA LEU A 57 -2.71 -4.23 14.06
C LEU A 57 -1.40 -4.66 14.76
N LEU A 58 -0.30 -4.77 14.00
CA LEU A 58 1.04 -5.02 14.54
C LEU A 58 1.56 -3.84 15.38
N VAL A 59 1.37 -2.60 14.90
CA VAL A 59 1.80 -1.38 15.62
C VAL A 59 0.95 -1.14 16.86
N ALA A 60 -0.35 -1.40 16.79
CA ALA A 60 -1.29 -1.32 17.91
C ALA A 60 -1.04 -2.40 18.98
N GLY A 61 -0.16 -3.38 18.71
CA GLY A 61 0.19 -4.45 19.63
C GLY A 61 -0.89 -5.52 19.79
N ILE A 62 -1.92 -5.51 18.93
CA ILE A 62 -3.01 -6.49 18.92
C ILE A 62 -2.48 -7.83 18.41
N ILE A 63 -1.62 -7.81 17.40
CA ILE A 63 -0.99 -9.00 16.82
C ILE A 63 0.48 -9.04 17.23
N LYS A 64 0.97 -10.23 17.62
CA LYS A 64 2.39 -10.42 17.96
C LYS A 64 3.26 -10.33 16.70
N PRO A 65 4.40 -9.62 16.76
CA PRO A 65 5.32 -9.54 15.63
C PRO A 65 5.91 -10.92 15.32
N GLN A 66 5.62 -11.42 14.13
CA GLN A 66 6.20 -12.65 13.61
C GLN A 66 7.09 -12.33 12.41
N LYS A 67 8.26 -12.97 12.33
CA LYS A 67 9.17 -12.86 11.17
C LYS A 67 8.47 -13.05 9.81
N PRO A 68 7.59 -14.06 9.60
CA PRO A 68 6.90 -14.23 8.32
C PRO A 68 6.00 -13.05 7.93
N LEU A 69 5.35 -12.39 8.89
CA LEU A 69 4.49 -11.23 8.61
C LEU A 69 5.31 -10.04 8.09
N LEU A 70 6.53 -9.86 8.58
CA LEU A 70 7.43 -8.83 8.08
C LEU A 70 7.91 -9.12 6.66
N ILE A 71 8.25 -10.38 6.37
CA ILE A 71 8.68 -10.78 5.03
C ILE A 71 7.54 -10.52 4.04
N LEU A 72 6.31 -10.86 4.41
CA LEU A 72 5.12 -10.56 3.62
C LEU A 72 4.94 -9.04 3.41
N GLN A 73 5.06 -8.23 4.46
CA GLN A 73 5.01 -6.76 4.36
C GLN A 73 6.03 -6.21 3.38
N ILE A 74 7.30 -6.63 3.49
CA ILE A 74 8.38 -6.18 2.60
C ILE A 74 8.10 -6.62 1.15
N PHE A 75 7.64 -7.86 0.96
CA PHE A 75 7.32 -8.40 -0.35
C PHE A 75 6.15 -7.65 -1.03
N ILE A 76 5.23 -7.08 -0.25
CA ILE A 76 4.14 -6.25 -0.77
C ILE A 76 4.63 -4.81 -1.03
N ILE A 77 5.41 -4.21 -0.12
CA ILE A 77 5.90 -2.82 -0.26
C ILE A 77 6.75 -2.63 -1.51
N ILE A 78 7.67 -3.55 -1.81
CA ILE A 78 8.60 -3.42 -2.96
C ILE A 78 7.85 -3.21 -4.29
N PRO A 79 6.94 -4.12 -4.71
CA PRO A 79 6.20 -3.94 -5.96
C PRO A 79 5.29 -2.71 -5.92
N THR A 80 4.69 -2.37 -4.77
CA THR A 80 3.87 -1.15 -4.66
C THR A 80 4.69 0.13 -4.82
N CYS A 81 5.90 0.19 -4.25
CA CYS A 81 6.82 1.30 -4.45
C CYS A 81 7.27 1.42 -5.90
N ILE A 82 7.52 0.29 -6.58
CA ILE A 82 7.84 0.29 -8.02
C ILE A 82 6.65 0.83 -8.83
N LEU A 83 5.43 0.39 -8.51
CA LEU A 83 4.21 0.85 -9.19
C LEU A 83 3.98 2.36 -8.99
N LEU A 84 4.13 2.86 -7.76
CA LEU A 84 4.03 4.29 -7.45
C LEU A 84 5.11 5.10 -8.18
N CYS A 85 6.34 4.60 -8.24
CA CYS A 85 7.40 5.22 -9.03
C CYS A 85 7.02 5.26 -10.52
N GLN A 86 6.46 4.19 -11.08
CA GLN A 86 6.01 4.20 -12.47
C GLN A 86 4.91 5.23 -12.69
N ILE A 87 3.90 5.32 -11.82
CA ILE A 87 2.83 6.31 -11.94
C ILE A 87 3.41 7.73 -11.89
N LEU A 88 4.24 8.05 -10.90
CA LEU A 88 4.82 9.39 -10.72
C LEU A 88 5.74 9.77 -11.89
N PHE A 89 6.67 8.90 -12.28
CA PHE A 89 7.64 9.21 -13.33
C PHE A 89 7.03 9.15 -14.73
N ASN A 90 6.15 8.20 -15.02
CA ASN A 90 5.51 8.12 -16.34
C ASN A 90 4.57 9.30 -16.59
N SER A 91 3.88 9.81 -15.55
CA SER A 91 3.09 11.05 -15.63
C SER A 91 3.96 12.29 -15.89
N THR A 92 5.21 12.29 -15.41
CA THR A 92 6.14 13.41 -15.60
C THR A 92 6.71 13.43 -17.02
N ILE A 93 6.92 12.26 -17.64
CA ILE A 93 7.52 12.15 -18.98
C ILE A 93 6.47 12.37 -20.08
N SER A 94 5.19 12.09 -19.84
CA SER A 94 4.10 12.37 -20.81
C SER A 94 3.74 13.85 -20.98
N CYS A 95 4.34 14.74 -20.18
CA CYS A 95 4.16 16.20 -20.28
C CYS A 95 5.37 16.92 -20.90
N SER A 96 6.20 16.24 -21.73
CA SER A 96 7.22 16.88 -22.56
C SER A 96 6.91 16.79 -24.04
#